data_AF-A0A7X7JW28-F1
#
_entry.id   AF-A0A7X7JW28-F1
#
_cell.length_a   1.000
_cell.length_b   1.000
_cell.length_c   1.000
_cell.angle_alpha   90.00
_cell.angle_beta   90.00
_cell.angle_gamma   90.00
#
_symmetry.space_group_name_H-M   'P 1'
#
loop_
_entity.id
_entity.type
_entity.pdbx_description
1 polymer ?
#
loop_
_entity_poly.entity_id
_entity_poly.type
_entity_poly.pdbx_seq_one_letter_code
_entity_poly.pdbx_strand_id
1 'polypeptide(L)'
;MPAQGGILISRARFSREGTQVQRIMTSLAATALFLTACAADGPTPGADEPTEVSFALDWAPNTNHTGVYVADALGYFDDAGLDVEILPYASTPVPELVSTGTADFGIAGQAV
;
A
#
# COMPACT_ATOMS: atom_id res chain seq x y z
N MET A 1 -34.42 -86.72 14.09
CA MET A 1 -35.70 -86.22 13.54
C MET A 1 -35.50 -84.75 13.15
N PRO A 2 -36.03 -84.29 11.99
CA PRO A 2 -35.78 -82.98 11.35
C PRO A 2 -36.46 -81.84 12.14
N ALA A 3 -36.20 -80.53 11.97
CA ALA A 3 -36.32 -79.67 10.78
C ALA A 3 -35.57 -78.34 11.03
N GLN A 4 -34.74 -77.83 10.10
CA GLN A 4 -35.06 -76.87 9.04
C GLN A 4 -35.79 -75.58 9.51
N GLY A 5 -35.08 -74.45 9.47
CA GLY A 5 -35.64 -73.10 9.63
C GLY A 5 -34.58 -72.03 9.36
N GLY A 6 -34.47 -71.56 8.13
CA GLY A 6 -33.51 -70.54 7.71
C GLY A 6 -33.93 -69.12 8.10
N ILE A 7 -32.96 -68.24 8.27
CA ILE A 7 -33.17 -66.78 8.23
C ILE A 7 -32.03 -66.16 7.40
N LEU A 8 -32.45 -65.57 6.28
CA LEU A 8 -31.65 -64.87 5.29
C LEU A 8 -31.23 -63.50 5.88
N ILE A 9 -29.98 -63.35 6.34
CA ILE A 9 -29.51 -62.04 6.82
C ILE A 9 -29.05 -61.22 5.60
N SER A 10 -29.95 -60.34 5.18
CA SER A 10 -29.75 -59.30 4.18
C SER A 10 -28.55 -58.42 4.55
N ARG A 11 -27.57 -58.31 3.64
CA ARG A 11 -26.45 -57.37 3.80
C ARG A 11 -26.99 -55.94 3.68
N ALA A 12 -27.03 -55.25 4.81
CA ALA A 12 -27.35 -53.82 4.86
C ALA A 12 -26.43 -53.03 3.92
N ARG A 13 -27.03 -52.34 2.96
CA ARG A 13 -26.37 -51.40 2.05
C ARG A 13 -26.07 -50.13 2.85
N PHE A 14 -24.86 -50.01 3.35
CA PHE A 14 -24.38 -48.81 4.05
C PHE A 14 -24.29 -47.65 3.03
N SER A 15 -25.18 -46.67 3.18
CA SER A 15 -25.27 -45.47 2.32
C SER A 15 -23.95 -44.69 2.35
N ARG A 16 -23.46 -44.37 1.15
CA ARG A 16 -22.16 -43.77 0.87
C ARG A 16 -22.23 -42.23 0.78
N GLU A 17 -23.31 -41.64 1.27
CA GLU A 17 -23.69 -40.24 1.02
C GLU A 17 -23.25 -39.29 2.15
N GLY A 18 -23.06 -39.79 3.38
CA GLY A 18 -22.70 -38.96 4.54
C GLY A 18 -21.24 -38.50 4.61
N THR A 19 -20.30 -39.20 3.97
CA THR A 19 -18.86 -38.90 4.08
C THR A 19 -18.40 -37.75 3.17
N GLN A 20 -19.17 -37.41 2.14
CA GLN A 20 -18.81 -36.40 1.14
C GLN A 20 -19.10 -34.97 1.62
N VAL A 21 -20.25 -34.75 2.27
CA VAL A 21 -20.66 -33.43 2.79
C VAL A 21 -19.71 -32.96 3.90
N GLN A 22 -19.22 -33.88 4.72
CA GLN A 22 -18.33 -33.58 5.85
C GLN A 22 -16.92 -33.11 5.43
N ARG A 23 -16.45 -33.50 4.23
CA ARG A 23 -15.16 -33.05 3.66
C ARG A 23 -15.26 -31.66 3.03
N ILE A 24 -16.43 -31.29 2.52
CA ILE A 24 -16.67 -29.97 1.93
C ILE A 24 -16.78 -28.91 3.03
N MET A 25 -17.46 -29.22 4.15
CA MET A 25 -17.61 -28.27 5.27
C MET A 25 -16.30 -27.99 6.03
N THR A 26 -15.39 -28.97 6.12
CA THR A 26 -14.08 -28.77 6.78
C THR A 26 -13.10 -27.92 5.96
N SER A 27 -13.35 -27.77 4.65
CA SER A 27 -12.48 -26.99 3.75
C SER A 27 -12.81 -25.49 3.73
N LEU A 28 -14.02 -25.08 4.17
CA LEU A 28 -14.46 -23.68 4.16
C LEU A 28 -14.09 -22.92 5.45
N ALA A 29 -13.88 -23.63 6.56
CA ALA A 29 -13.53 -23.02 7.84
C ALA A 29 -12.05 -22.59 7.92
N ALA A 30 -11.15 -23.26 7.19
CA ALA A 30 -9.72 -22.95 7.19
C ALA A 30 -9.39 -21.64 6.45
N THR A 31 -10.21 -21.22 5.49
CA THR A 31 -10.01 -19.98 4.71
C THR A 31 -10.40 -18.73 5.50
N ALA A 32 -11.29 -18.85 6.50
CA ALA A 32 -11.75 -17.71 7.30
C ALA A 32 -10.71 -17.22 8.33
N LEU A 33 -9.81 -18.10 8.81
CA LEU A 33 -8.76 -17.70 9.76
C LEU A 33 -7.59 -16.93 9.11
N PHE A 34 -7.47 -16.94 7.78
CA PHE A 34 -6.40 -16.22 7.08
C PHE A 34 -6.67 -14.73 6.88
N LEU A 35 -7.93 -14.26 7.01
CA LEU A 35 -8.27 -12.86 6.78
C LEU A 35 -8.08 -11.94 7.99
N THR A 36 -8.01 -12.47 9.21
CA THR A 36 -7.92 -11.66 10.44
C THR A 36 -6.47 -11.31 10.82
N ALA A 37 -5.47 -11.87 10.14
CA ALA A 37 -4.06 -11.63 10.47
C ALA A 37 -3.47 -10.33 9.88
N CYS A 38 -4.19 -9.64 8.99
CA CYS A 38 -3.73 -8.33 8.45
C CYS A 38 -4.24 -7.12 9.24
N ALA A 39 -5.00 -7.32 10.33
CA ALA A 39 -5.51 -6.24 11.18
C ALA A 39 -4.65 -5.98 12.41
N ALA A 40 -3.49 -6.63 12.54
CA ALA A 40 -2.54 -6.33 13.62
C ALA A 40 -1.78 -5.05 13.26
N ASP A 41 -2.00 -4.02 14.06
CA ASP A 41 -1.28 -2.76 14.15
C ASP A 41 0.17 -2.86 13.64
N GLY A 42 0.38 -2.44 12.39
CA GLY A 42 1.70 -2.05 11.93
C GLY A 42 2.17 -0.85 12.77
N PRO A 43 3.49 -0.60 12.85
CA PRO A 43 3.99 0.58 13.55
C PRO A 43 3.24 1.78 13.00
N THR A 44 2.48 2.48 13.84
CA THR A 44 2.08 3.85 13.52
C THR A 44 3.40 4.57 13.32
N PRO A 45 3.74 5.04 12.10
CA PRO A 45 4.88 5.91 11.95
C PRO A 45 4.67 7.00 12.98
N GLY A 46 5.65 7.21 13.87
CA GLY A 46 5.69 8.47 14.60
C GLY A 46 5.50 9.56 13.56
N ALA A 47 4.72 10.59 13.88
CA ALA A 47 4.78 11.82 13.11
C ALA A 47 6.20 12.36 13.32
N ASP A 48 7.16 11.82 12.56
CA ASP A 48 8.49 12.37 12.44
C ASP A 48 8.28 13.79 11.94
N GLU A 49 8.98 14.74 12.57
CA GLU A 49 8.93 16.13 12.14
C GLU A 49 9.23 16.19 10.64
N PRO A 50 8.47 16.98 9.85
CA PRO A 50 8.71 17.10 8.42
C PRO A 50 10.16 17.43 8.13
N THR A 51 10.73 16.81 7.11
CA THR A 51 12.07 17.17 6.67
C THR A 51 11.99 18.51 5.95
N GLU A 52 12.57 19.55 6.55
CA GLU A 52 12.72 20.87 5.93
C GLU A 52 13.65 20.76 4.72
N VAL A 53 13.17 21.21 3.56
CA VAL A 53 13.95 21.28 2.32
C VAL A 53 13.64 22.57 1.56
N SER A 54 14.61 23.04 0.81
CA SER A 54 14.53 24.27 0.01
C SER A 54 14.51 23.96 -1.49
N PHE A 55 13.64 24.64 -2.23
CA PHE A 55 13.42 24.41 -3.66
C PHE A 55 13.68 25.69 -4.48
N ALA A 56 14.68 25.65 -5.36
CA ALA A 56 15.03 26.78 -6.22
C ALA A 56 14.33 26.76 -7.59
N LEU A 57 13.98 27.96 -8.06
CA LEU A 57 13.44 28.21 -9.39
C LEU A 57 14.53 28.82 -10.30
N ASP A 58 14.60 28.37 -11.55
CA ASP A 58 15.46 28.94 -12.59
C ASP A 58 15.01 30.33 -13.07
N TRP A 59 13.71 30.60 -13.00
CA TRP A 59 13.13 31.86 -13.47
C TRP A 59 11.86 32.24 -12.70
N ALA A 60 11.30 33.39 -13.05
CA ALA A 60 10.00 33.82 -12.58
C ALA A 60 8.94 32.72 -12.82
N PRO A 61 8.02 32.49 -11.86
CA PRO A 61 6.97 31.49 -11.94
C PRO A 61 6.20 31.51 -13.27
N ASN A 62 6.15 30.36 -13.93
CA ASN A 62 5.41 30.15 -15.17
C ASN A 62 4.84 28.72 -15.22
N THR A 63 4.23 28.32 -16.34
CA THR A 63 3.58 27.02 -16.48
C THR A 63 4.49 25.82 -16.20
N ASN A 64 5.81 25.94 -16.41
CA ASN A 64 6.78 24.89 -16.09
C ASN A 64 6.89 24.60 -14.59
N HIS A 65 6.51 25.56 -13.72
CA HIS A 65 6.60 25.42 -12.26
C HIS A 65 5.27 25.00 -11.62
N THR A 66 4.21 24.84 -12.42
CA THR A 66 2.86 24.51 -11.93
C THR A 66 2.85 23.28 -11.03
N GLY A 67 3.62 22.24 -11.38
CA GLY A 67 3.67 21.02 -10.59
C GLY A 67 4.11 21.23 -9.15
N VAL A 68 5.11 22.09 -8.92
CA VAL A 68 5.64 22.39 -7.58
C VAL A 68 4.61 23.17 -6.76
N TYR A 69 4.00 24.20 -7.33
CA TYR A 69 2.98 24.99 -6.63
C TYR A 69 1.66 24.23 -6.42
N VAL A 70 1.30 23.32 -7.32
CA VAL A 70 0.13 22.44 -7.13
C VAL A 70 0.41 21.41 -6.04
N ALA A 71 1.62 20.85 -5.98
CA ALA A 71 1.99 19.92 -4.91
C ALA A 71 1.94 20.60 -3.53
N ASP A 72 2.46 21.83 -3.42
CA ASP A 72 2.34 22.68 -2.23
C ASP A 72 0.87 22.96 -1.87
N ALA A 73 0.09 23.49 -2.82
CA ALA A 73 -1.31 23.84 -2.58
C ALA A 73 -2.23 22.65 -2.25
N LEU A 74 -1.88 21.43 -2.68
CA LEU A 74 -2.62 20.21 -2.41
C LEU A 74 -2.09 19.41 -1.22
N GLY A 75 -1.02 19.87 -0.55
CA GLY A 75 -0.44 19.19 0.62
C GLY A 75 0.37 17.94 0.30
N TYR A 76 0.81 17.76 -0.95
CA TYR A 76 1.56 16.55 -1.35
C TYR A 76 2.95 16.48 -0.73
N PHE A 77 3.53 17.62 -0.36
CA PHE A 77 4.80 17.66 0.37
C PHE A 77 4.59 17.24 1.83
N ASP A 78 3.55 17.75 2.49
CA ASP A 78 3.17 17.34 3.85
C ASP A 78 2.87 15.84 3.92
N ASP A 79 2.09 15.31 2.96
CA ASP A 79 1.78 13.88 2.84
C ASP A 79 3.05 13.02 2.65
N ALA A 80 4.09 13.60 2.05
CA ALA A 80 5.40 12.97 1.88
C ALA A 80 6.35 13.19 3.07
N GLY A 81 5.92 13.91 4.11
CA GLY A 81 6.75 14.26 5.28
C GLY A 81 7.82 15.31 4.97
N LEU A 82 7.55 16.24 4.04
CA LEU A 82 8.45 17.31 3.63
C LEU A 82 7.83 18.68 3.93
N ASP A 83 8.59 19.56 4.57
CA ASP A 83 8.28 20.99 4.64
C ASP A 83 9.13 21.71 3.58
N VAL A 84 8.50 22.17 2.51
CA VAL A 84 9.20 22.68 1.32
C VAL A 84 9.15 24.20 1.25
N GLU A 85 10.29 24.85 1.39
CA GLU A 85 10.44 26.28 1.13
C GLU A 85 10.73 26.52 -0.36
N ILE A 86 9.77 27.07 -1.10
CA ILE A 86 10.01 27.53 -2.48
C ILE A 86 10.72 28.89 -2.45
N LEU A 87 12.01 28.87 -2.80
CA LEU A 87 12.85 30.06 -2.76
C LEU A 87 12.43 31.09 -3.82
N PRO A 88 12.61 32.40 -3.56
CA PRO A 88 12.50 33.41 -4.59
C PRO A 88 13.42 33.11 -5.77
N TYR A 89 12.95 33.35 -6.99
CA TYR A 89 13.82 33.24 -8.16
C TYR A 89 14.97 34.25 -8.06
N ALA A 90 16.16 33.82 -8.47
CA ALA A 90 17.39 34.61 -8.40
C ALA A 90 18.11 34.61 -9.76
N SER A 91 19.05 35.54 -9.96
CA SER A 91 19.93 35.50 -11.13
C SER A 91 21.00 34.40 -11.05
N THR A 92 21.20 33.85 -9.86
CA THR A 92 22.12 32.73 -9.63
C THR A 92 21.56 31.45 -10.24
N PRO A 93 22.33 30.72 -11.06
CA PRO A 93 21.88 29.44 -11.63
C PRO A 93 21.55 28.40 -10.54
N VAL A 94 20.44 27.66 -10.73
CA VAL A 94 20.02 26.60 -9.79
C VAL A 94 21.11 25.58 -9.47
N PRO A 95 21.93 25.08 -10.42
CA PRO A 95 23.02 24.17 -10.08
C PRO A 95 24.03 24.76 -9.10
N GLU A 96 24.28 26.07 -9.16
CA GLU A 96 25.16 26.76 -8.22
C GLU A 96 24.52 26.85 -6.83
N LEU A 97 23.23 27.21 -6.77
CA LEU A 97 22.47 27.24 -5.50
C LEU A 97 22.46 25.88 -4.81
N VAL A 98 22.30 24.80 -5.58
CA VAL A 98 22.36 23.42 -5.04
C VAL A 98 23.78 23.05 -4.61
N SER A 99 24.80 23.37 -5.42
CA SER A 99 26.19 23.04 -5.08
C SER A 99 26.71 23.74 -3.82
N THR A 100 26.14 24.91 -3.51
CA THR A 100 26.51 25.72 -2.35
C THR A 100 25.67 25.38 -1.11
N GLY A 101 24.66 24.52 -1.24
CA GLY A 101 23.72 24.20 -0.17
C GLY A 101 22.73 25.32 0.14
N THR A 102 22.57 26.30 -0.75
CA THR A 102 21.55 27.34 -0.63
C THR A 102 20.16 26.79 -0.97
N ALA A 103 20.10 25.80 -1.85
CA ALA A 103 18.90 25.05 -2.19
C ALA A 103 19.19 23.55 -2.10
N ASP A 104 18.23 22.74 -1.67
CA ASP A 104 18.37 21.28 -1.67
C ASP A 104 18.05 20.71 -3.06
N PHE A 105 17.02 21.26 -3.70
CA PHE A 105 16.56 20.87 -5.02
C PHE A 105 16.19 22.09 -5.84
N GLY A 106 15.94 21.89 -7.14
CA GLY A 106 15.38 22.93 -7.97
C GLY A 106 15.21 22.51 -9.42
N ILE A 107 14.45 23.32 -10.17
CA ILE A 107 14.32 23.19 -11.62
C ILE A 107 15.41 24.05 -12.25
N ALA A 108 16.39 23.43 -12.88
CA ALA A 108 17.37 24.15 -13.69
C ALA A 108 16.85 24.30 -15.13
N GLY A 109 17.19 25.42 -15.76
CA GLY A 109 16.71 25.86 -17.07
C GLY A 109 16.41 24.77 -18.11
N GLN A 110 15.30 24.95 -18.82
CA GLN A 110 14.95 24.17 -20.00
C GLN A 110 15.87 24.59 -21.16
N ALA A 111 16.99 23.90 -21.36
CA ALA A 111 17.75 24.06 -22.60
C ALA A 111 16.87 23.57 -23.77
N VAL A 112 16.36 24.51 -24.56
CA VAL A 112 15.84 24.24 -25.91
C VAL A 112 16.95 24.34 -26.94
#